data_AF-A0A2V8FBV8-F1
#
_entry.id   AF-A0A2V8FBV8-F1
#
_cell.length_a   1.000
_cell.length_b   1.000
_cell.length_c   1.000
_cell.angle_alpha   90.00
_cell.angle_beta   90.00
_cell.angle_gamma   90.00
#
_symmetry.space_group_name_H-M   'P 1'
#
loop_
_entity.id
_entity.type
_entity.pdbx_description
1 polymer ?
#
loop_
_entity_poly.entity_id
_entity_poly.type
_entity_poly.pdbx_seq_one_letter_code
_entity_poly.pdbx_strand_id
1 'polypeptide(L)'
;NASPIAVDRESPAERFAVDNVIIAVGQHASLPWLPDEFKNERGTIRIDRFGRLGDTNFFAAGDVVQIGSGQPLMVVNAVGDGKRVAFNVDKVLRGVPLQERMVPIDVITDLARMNMTYFPKFPRVRQAMLEPASRRRTQDEVIQAYSEEQATEEANRCFSCGTCNACDNCYLVCPEPCIVRSVRSNGLYKILVDYCKGCRVCIEECPTGCLEGVPELDFDTGVVRMDTAFAITPGLHGRQAEELRRLPDKAPKDIENWR
;
A
#
# COMPACT_ATOMS: atom_id res chain seq x y z
N ASN A 1 8.58 4.59 -25.41
CA ASN A 1 9.27 4.02 -24.24
C ASN A 1 10.56 4.78 -24.01
N ALA A 2 10.54 5.80 -23.15
CA ALA A 2 11.74 6.52 -22.75
C ALA A 2 12.36 5.76 -21.57
N SER A 3 13.24 4.81 -21.88
CA SER A 3 14.08 4.20 -20.85
C SER A 3 15.26 5.13 -20.60
N PRO A 4 15.62 5.41 -19.33
CA PRO A 4 16.80 6.20 -19.04
C PRO A 4 18.04 5.50 -19.61
N ILE A 5 18.81 6.21 -20.41
CA ILE A 5 20.11 5.74 -20.92
C ILE A 5 21.16 6.26 -19.95
N ALA A 6 21.83 5.35 -19.23
CA ALA A 6 22.99 5.71 -18.44
C ALA A 6 24.12 6.08 -19.41
N VAL A 7 24.57 7.34 -19.37
CA VAL A 7 25.70 7.79 -20.17
C VAL A 7 26.97 7.46 -19.40
N ASP A 8 27.79 6.57 -19.98
CA ASP A 8 29.14 6.32 -19.49
C ASP A 8 29.99 7.60 -19.69
N ARG A 9 30.61 8.05 -18.61
CA ARG A 9 31.42 9.29 -18.60
C ARG A 9 32.73 9.14 -19.37
N GLU A 10 33.18 7.92 -19.62
CA GLU A 10 34.40 7.65 -20.39
C GLU A 10 34.14 7.48 -21.89
N SER A 11 32.86 7.41 -22.28
CA SER A 11 32.50 7.27 -23.69
C SER A 11 32.73 8.57 -24.46
N PRO A 12 33.11 8.48 -25.75
CA PRO A 12 33.31 9.64 -26.61
C PRO A 12 32.03 10.48 -26.70
N ALA A 13 32.20 11.80 -26.76
CA ALA A 13 31.07 12.73 -26.80
C ALA A 13 30.27 12.55 -28.10
N GLU A 14 29.00 12.17 -27.98
CA GLU A 14 28.06 12.11 -29.08
C GLU A 14 27.16 13.35 -29.13
N ARG A 15 26.83 13.80 -30.34
CA ARG A 15 25.93 14.93 -30.57
C ARG A 15 24.65 14.43 -31.21
N PHE A 16 23.52 14.81 -30.64
CA PHE A 16 22.20 14.48 -31.14
C PHE A 16 21.45 15.76 -31.51
N ALA A 17 20.81 15.77 -32.68
CA ALA A 17 19.85 16.81 -33.03
C ALA A 17 18.55 16.56 -32.27
N VAL A 18 18.08 17.55 -31.51
CA VAL A 18 16.82 17.48 -30.75
C VAL A 18 16.09 18.82 -30.84
N ASP A 19 14.76 18.78 -30.84
CA ASP A 19 13.94 20.00 -30.85
C ASP A 19 13.84 20.66 -29.47
N ASN A 20 13.89 19.86 -28.41
CA ASN A 20 13.73 20.31 -27.03
C ASN A 20 14.67 19.55 -26.09
N VAL A 21 15.21 20.25 -25.10
CA VAL A 21 16.00 19.68 -24.01
C VAL A 21 15.27 19.99 -22.70
N ILE A 22 14.90 18.95 -21.96
CA ILE A 22 14.33 19.07 -20.61
C ILE A 22 15.42 18.70 -19.62
N ILE A 23 15.85 19.67 -18.82
CA ILE A 23 16.85 19.44 -17.77
C ILE A 23 16.15 18.92 -16.53
N ALA A 24 16.45 17.68 -16.14
CA ALA A 24 15.99 17.10 -14.88
C ALA A 24 16.83 17.67 -13.73
N VAL A 25 16.43 18.84 -13.23
CA VAL A 25 17.07 19.46 -12.06
C VAL A 25 16.73 18.67 -10.80
N GLY A 26 17.73 18.42 -9.97
CA GLY A 26 17.53 17.87 -8.64
C GLY A 26 16.98 18.91 -7.66
N GLN A 27 16.83 18.50 -6.41
CA GLN A 27 16.40 19.36 -5.31
C GLN A 27 17.50 19.50 -4.25
N HIS A 28 17.48 20.61 -3.51
CA HIS A 28 18.37 20.85 -2.37
C HIS A 28 17.57 21.37 -1.18
N ALA A 29 17.93 20.96 0.03
CA ALA A 29 17.28 21.43 1.25
C ALA A 29 17.73 22.85 1.59
N SER A 30 16.79 23.77 1.79
CA SER A 30 17.10 25.14 2.26
C SER A 30 16.94 25.23 3.77
N LEU A 31 18.05 25.06 4.50
CA LEU A 31 18.07 24.98 5.98
C LEU A 31 19.08 25.93 6.64
N PRO A 32 19.18 27.23 6.24
CA PRO A 32 20.12 28.17 6.87
C PRO A 32 19.79 28.45 8.35
N TRP A 33 18.53 28.24 8.74
CA TRP A 33 18.01 28.46 10.09
C TRP A 33 18.27 27.29 11.05
N LEU A 34 18.65 26.11 10.54
CA LEU A 34 18.87 24.93 11.36
C LEU A 34 20.33 24.87 11.82
N PRO A 35 20.62 24.71 13.13
CA PRO A 35 21.98 24.50 13.61
C PRO A 35 22.64 23.26 12.98
N ASP A 36 23.95 23.32 12.75
CA ASP A 36 24.69 22.26 12.04
C ASP A 36 24.70 20.93 12.81
N GLU A 37 24.54 20.95 14.14
CA GLU A 37 24.38 19.75 14.95
C GLU A 37 23.10 18.95 14.62
N PHE A 38 22.09 19.57 14.02
CA PHE A 38 20.88 18.88 13.55
C PHE A 38 20.93 18.54 12.06
N LYS A 39 22.05 18.81 11.38
CA LYS A 39 22.24 18.44 9.99
C LYS A 39 23.02 17.13 9.89
N ASN A 40 22.74 16.36 8.85
CA ASN A 40 23.56 15.23 8.46
C ASN A 40 24.67 15.68 7.48
N GLU A 41 25.54 14.75 7.08
CA GLU A 41 26.66 15.00 6.16
C GLU A 41 26.24 15.53 4.78
N ARG A 42 24.95 15.40 4.43
CA ARG A 42 24.37 15.90 3.17
C ARG A 42 23.60 17.21 3.34
N GLY A 43 23.72 17.86 4.51
CA GLY A 43 23.11 19.17 4.77
C GLY A 43 21.60 19.14 4.98
N THR A 44 21.02 17.98 5.33
CA THR A 44 19.59 17.82 5.59
C THR A 44 19.30 17.41 7.03
N ILE A 45 18.03 17.34 7.43
CA ILE A 45 17.68 17.19 8.85
C ILE A 45 18.04 15.78 9.34
N ARG A 46 18.87 15.71 10.37
CA ARG A 46 19.24 14.49 11.07
C ARG A 46 18.14 14.11 12.06
N ILE A 47 17.57 12.93 11.88
CA ILE A 47 16.52 12.35 12.72
C ILE A 47 16.90 10.98 13.24
N ASP A 48 16.28 10.57 14.35
CA ASP A 48 16.32 9.19 14.85
C ASP A 48 15.30 8.27 14.12
N ARG A 49 15.26 7.00 14.53
CA ARG A 49 14.32 6.00 14.00
C ARG A 49 12.83 6.30 14.22
N PHE A 50 12.49 7.29 15.04
CA PHE A 50 11.12 7.74 15.30
C PHE A 50 10.77 9.05 14.58
N GLY A 51 11.76 9.70 13.96
CA GLY A 51 11.60 10.98 13.25
C GLY A 51 11.96 12.19 14.09
N ARG A 52 12.54 11.98 15.28
CA ARG A 52 12.87 13.02 16.26
C ARG A 52 14.26 13.59 16.01
N LEU A 53 14.42 14.90 16.20
CA LEU A 53 15.71 15.58 16.12
C LEU A 53 16.42 15.48 17.46
N GLY A 54 17.39 14.57 17.59
CA GLY A 54 18.12 14.36 18.85
C GLY A 54 17.18 14.11 20.03
N ASP A 55 17.51 14.68 21.19
CA ASP A 55 16.64 14.64 22.38
C ASP A 55 15.75 15.88 22.51
N THR A 56 15.07 16.27 21.42
CA THR A 56 14.17 17.44 21.38
C THR A 56 12.74 17.03 21.05
N ASN A 57 11.74 17.89 21.29
CA ASN A 57 10.37 17.61 20.83
C ASN A 57 10.11 18.05 19.37
N PHE A 58 11.17 18.23 18.58
CA PHE A 58 11.04 18.51 17.15
C PHE A 58 11.12 17.21 16.35
N PHE A 59 10.29 17.14 15.31
CA PHE A 59 10.21 16.02 14.39
C PHE A 59 10.29 16.51 12.96
N ALA A 60 10.84 15.68 12.07
CA ALA A 60 10.89 15.95 10.64
C ALA A 60 10.58 14.70 9.83
N ALA A 61 9.95 14.89 8.68
CA ALA A 61 9.52 13.83 7.78
C ALA A 61 9.62 14.26 6.31
N GLY A 62 9.70 13.29 5.40
CA GLY A 62 9.69 13.49 3.96
C GLY A 62 11.08 13.72 3.37
N ASP A 63 11.12 14.35 2.20
CA ASP A 63 12.35 14.53 1.43
C ASP A 63 13.45 15.27 2.21
N VAL A 64 13.06 16.17 3.12
CA VAL A 64 13.97 16.99 3.94
C VAL A 64 14.78 16.18 4.97
N VAL A 65 14.41 14.91 5.22
CA VAL A 65 15.18 13.96 6.04
C VAL A 65 15.74 12.80 5.23
N GLN A 66 15.16 12.51 4.05
CA GLN A 66 15.55 11.34 3.25
C GLN A 66 16.89 11.50 2.56
N ILE A 67 17.25 12.72 2.16
CA ILE A 67 18.55 13.02 1.57
C ILE A 67 19.64 12.70 2.61
N GLY A 68 20.35 11.59 2.47
CA GLY A 68 21.39 11.16 3.42
C GLY A 68 20.98 10.03 4.37
N SER A 69 19.72 9.61 4.37
CA SER A 69 19.24 8.41 5.07
C SER A 69 19.53 7.10 4.31
N GLY A 70 19.98 7.18 3.06
CA GLY A 70 20.12 6.04 2.14
C GLY A 70 18.81 5.62 1.48
N GLN A 71 17.66 6.22 1.81
CA GLN A 71 16.39 5.94 1.17
C GLN A 71 16.23 6.66 -0.19
N PRO A 72 15.58 6.03 -1.18
CA PRO A 72 15.23 6.70 -2.43
C PRO A 72 14.34 7.93 -2.17
N LEU A 73 14.57 9.03 -2.90
CA LEU A 73 13.69 10.20 -2.87
C LEU A 73 12.43 9.91 -3.70
N MET A 74 11.46 9.26 -3.05
CA MET A 74 10.23 8.82 -3.69
C MET A 74 9.05 9.30 -2.85
N VAL A 75 7.99 9.77 -3.52
CA VAL A 75 6.75 10.21 -2.86
C VAL A 75 6.22 9.14 -1.89
N VAL A 76 6.31 7.86 -2.26
CA VAL A 76 5.88 6.75 -1.40
C VAL A 76 6.68 6.67 -0.09
N ASN A 77 7.98 6.96 -0.14
CA ASN A 77 8.82 6.98 1.05
C ASN A 77 8.47 8.19 1.91
N ALA A 78 8.23 9.36 1.31
CA ALA A 78 7.85 10.56 2.04
C ALA A 78 6.51 10.41 2.76
N VAL A 79 5.52 9.76 2.12
CA VAL A 79 4.24 9.42 2.75
C VAL A 79 4.43 8.39 3.87
N GLY A 80 5.23 7.35 3.65
CA GLY A 80 5.55 6.36 4.68
C GLY A 80 6.18 7.00 5.91
N ASP A 81 7.07 7.95 5.67
CA ASP A 81 7.76 8.71 6.68
C ASP A 81 6.82 9.62 7.48
N GLY A 82 5.96 10.38 6.80
CA GLY A 82 4.92 11.19 7.44
C GLY A 82 4.03 10.38 8.37
N LYS A 83 3.61 9.17 7.95
CA LYS A 83 2.82 8.26 8.82
C LYS A 83 3.60 7.78 10.05
N ARG A 84 4.89 7.45 9.88
CA ARG A 84 5.77 7.00 10.97
C ARG A 84 6.02 8.11 12.00
N VAL A 85 6.26 9.33 11.53
CA VAL A 85 6.49 10.49 12.37
C VAL A 85 5.22 10.92 13.08
N ALA A 86 4.09 11.03 12.37
CA ALA A 86 2.80 11.40 12.98
C ALA A 86 2.39 10.43 14.11
N PHE A 87 2.65 9.14 13.94
CA PHE A 87 2.44 8.12 14.98
C PHE A 87 3.26 8.36 16.25
N ASN A 88 4.48 8.87 16.13
CA ASN A 88 5.34 9.19 17.27
C ASN A 88 5.08 10.58 17.86
N VAL A 89 4.64 11.54 17.05
CA VAL A 89 4.14 12.83 17.54
C VAL A 89 2.92 12.63 18.44
N ASP A 90 1.95 11.80 18.03
CA ASP A 90 0.77 11.45 18.85
C ASP A 90 1.18 10.88 20.22
N LYS A 91 2.25 10.09 20.27
CA LYS A 91 2.77 9.51 21.52
C LYS A 91 3.32 10.55 22.46
N VAL A 92 4.14 11.47 21.94
CA VAL A 92 4.65 12.60 22.72
C VAL A 92 3.49 13.44 23.26
N LEU A 93 2.49 13.73 22.43
CA LEU A 93 1.31 14.50 22.84
C LEU A 93 0.50 13.81 23.95
N ARG A 94 0.50 12.48 23.99
CA ARG A 94 -0.16 11.67 25.03
C ARG A 94 0.72 11.34 26.23
N GLY A 95 1.97 11.79 26.24
CA GLY A 95 2.93 11.46 27.31
C GLY A 95 3.30 9.97 27.38
N VAL A 96 3.20 9.24 26.26
CA VAL A 96 3.59 7.83 26.20
C VAL A 96 4.93 7.66 25.45
N PRO A 97 5.72 6.61 25.75
CA PRO A 97 7.00 6.40 25.09
C PRO A 97 6.89 6.21 23.57
N LEU A 98 7.90 6.72 22.86
CA LEU A 98 8.11 6.48 21.43
C LEU A 98 8.20 4.98 21.16
N GLN A 99 7.68 4.55 20.01
CA GLN A 99 7.77 3.14 19.62
C GLN A 99 7.87 3.02 18.11
N GLU A 100 8.45 1.90 17.66
CA GLU A 100 8.54 1.62 16.24
C GLU A 100 7.15 1.34 15.67
N ARG A 101 6.86 1.97 14.53
CA ARG A 101 5.59 1.75 13.83
C ARG A 101 5.69 0.46 13.03
N MET A 102 5.24 -0.64 13.61
CA MET A 102 5.08 -1.90 12.87
C MET A 102 3.90 -1.78 11.92
N VAL A 103 4.18 -1.85 10.62
CA VAL A 103 3.16 -1.94 9.58
C VAL A 103 3.15 -3.39 9.09
N PRO A 104 2.02 -4.10 9.20
CA PRO A 104 1.90 -5.39 8.54
C PRO A 104 2.15 -5.20 7.04
N ILE A 105 3.12 -5.92 6.47
CA ILE A 105 3.43 -5.86 5.05
C ILE A 105 2.45 -6.80 4.35
N ASP A 106 1.30 -6.25 3.99
CA ASP A 106 0.24 -6.98 3.29
C ASP A 106 0.49 -6.93 1.78
N VAL A 107 1.55 -7.59 1.30
CA VAL A 107 1.85 -7.58 -0.14
C VAL A 107 1.55 -8.93 -0.75
N ILE A 108 0.48 -8.96 -1.53
CA ILE A 108 0.30 -9.95 -2.58
C ILE A 108 1.01 -9.40 -3.80
N THR A 109 2.28 -9.78 -3.92
CA THR A 109 3.13 -9.36 -5.04
C THR A 109 2.87 -10.16 -6.31
N ASP A 110 2.12 -11.26 -6.24
CA ASP A 110 2.10 -12.23 -7.32
C ASP A 110 0.70 -12.50 -7.87
N LEU A 111 0.50 -12.05 -9.11
CA LEU A 111 -0.68 -12.35 -9.92
C LEU A 111 -0.85 -13.86 -10.11
N ALA A 112 0.22 -14.65 -10.06
CA ALA A 112 0.17 -16.11 -10.19
C ALA A 112 -0.58 -16.80 -9.05
N ARG A 113 -0.78 -16.13 -7.90
CA ARG A 113 -1.60 -16.65 -6.80
C ARG A 113 -3.10 -16.47 -7.02
N MET A 114 -3.51 -15.67 -8.01
CA MET A 114 -4.90 -15.32 -8.25
C MET A 114 -5.49 -16.18 -9.37
N ASN A 115 -6.72 -16.65 -9.18
CA ASN A 115 -7.44 -17.32 -10.25
C ASN A 115 -8.12 -16.30 -11.18
N MET A 116 -7.41 -15.94 -12.25
CA MET A 116 -7.85 -14.94 -13.22
C MET A 116 -9.07 -15.36 -14.06
N THR A 117 -9.47 -16.63 -14.02
CA THR A 117 -10.65 -17.14 -14.75
C THR A 117 -11.94 -16.46 -14.28
N TYR A 118 -12.00 -16.07 -13.01
CA TYR A 118 -13.17 -15.43 -12.41
C TYR A 118 -13.26 -13.91 -12.66
N PHE A 119 -12.23 -13.31 -13.28
CA PHE A 119 -12.19 -11.87 -13.54
C PHE A 119 -12.35 -11.57 -15.04
N PRO A 120 -13.55 -11.19 -15.49
CA PRO A 120 -13.72 -10.71 -16.86
C PRO A 120 -12.88 -9.46 -17.12
N LYS A 121 -12.31 -9.39 -18.33
CA LYS A 121 -11.46 -8.26 -18.73
C LYS A 121 -12.33 -7.08 -19.16
N PHE A 122 -12.29 -6.01 -18.39
CA PHE A 122 -12.87 -4.72 -18.75
C PHE A 122 -11.78 -3.70 -19.06
N PRO A 123 -11.95 -2.85 -20.09
CA PRO A 123 -11.05 -1.72 -20.34
C PRO A 123 -11.05 -0.76 -19.15
N ARG A 124 -9.95 -0.04 -18.95
CA ARG A 124 -9.86 1.00 -17.91
C ARG A 124 -10.75 2.17 -18.26
N VAL A 125 -11.44 2.74 -17.27
CA VAL A 125 -12.20 3.97 -17.45
C VAL A 125 -11.21 5.10 -17.77
N ARG A 126 -11.45 5.79 -18.89
CA ARG A 126 -10.57 6.88 -19.33
C ARG A 126 -10.74 8.08 -18.39
N GLN A 127 -9.71 8.34 -17.60
CA GLN A 127 -9.67 9.51 -16.73
C GLN A 127 -9.52 10.78 -17.55
N ALA A 128 -10.36 11.78 -17.25
CA ALA A 128 -10.26 13.08 -17.88
C ALA A 128 -8.97 13.77 -17.43
N MET A 129 -8.35 14.50 -18.34
CA MET A 129 -7.17 15.29 -18.04
C MET A 129 -7.37 16.69 -18.60
N LEU A 130 -6.84 17.69 -17.90
CA LEU A 130 -6.83 19.06 -18.39
C LEU A 130 -6.16 19.14 -19.77
N GLU A 131 -6.59 20.03 -20.67
CA GLU A 131 -5.96 20.15 -21.99
C GLU A 131 -4.52 20.72 -21.89
N PRO A 132 -3.56 20.26 -22.71
CA PRO A 132 -2.16 20.71 -22.62
C PRO A 132 -1.98 22.23 -22.72
N ALA A 133 -2.84 22.92 -23.45
CA ALA A 133 -2.81 24.39 -23.56
C ALA A 133 -3.11 25.08 -22.21
N SER A 134 -4.00 24.50 -21.41
CA SER A 134 -4.38 25.02 -20.08
C SER A 134 -3.36 24.63 -19.01
N ARG A 135 -2.82 23.40 -19.04
CA ARG A 135 -1.78 22.92 -18.10
C ARG A 135 -0.56 23.83 -18.00
N ARG A 136 -0.25 24.57 -19.08
CA ARG A 136 0.91 25.49 -19.15
C ARG A 136 0.71 26.78 -18.36
N ARG A 137 -0.53 27.14 -18.04
CA ARG A 137 -0.88 28.47 -17.52
C ARG A 137 -1.50 28.44 -16.13
N THR A 138 -1.92 27.27 -15.67
CA THR A 138 -2.58 27.12 -14.37
C THR A 138 -1.82 26.15 -13.48
N GLN A 139 -2.18 26.12 -12.20
CA GLN A 139 -1.75 25.11 -11.24
C GLN A 139 -2.92 24.18 -10.90
N ASP A 140 -3.92 24.11 -11.79
CA ASP A 140 -5.09 23.27 -11.59
C ASP A 140 -4.71 21.80 -11.69
N GLU A 141 -5.55 20.96 -11.08
CA GLU A 141 -5.35 19.52 -11.12
C GLU A 141 -5.38 18.99 -12.56
N VAL A 142 -4.27 18.41 -13.00
CA VAL A 142 -4.10 17.94 -14.38
C VAL A 142 -4.87 16.65 -14.61
N ILE A 143 -4.84 15.74 -13.64
CA ILE A 143 -5.56 14.47 -13.69
C ILE A 143 -6.87 14.68 -12.94
N GLN A 144 -7.97 14.78 -13.66
CA GLN A 144 -9.24 15.13 -13.05
C GLN A 144 -9.82 13.94 -12.29
N ALA A 145 -10.55 14.20 -11.21
CA ALA A 145 -11.29 13.18 -10.49
C ALA A 145 -12.32 12.47 -11.39
N TYR A 146 -12.60 11.21 -11.09
CA TYR A 146 -13.71 10.50 -11.70
C TYR A 146 -15.04 11.09 -11.25
N SER A 147 -16.06 11.02 -12.14
CA SER A 147 -17.45 11.13 -11.68
C SER A 147 -17.80 9.94 -10.76
N GLU A 148 -18.88 10.03 -10.02
CA GLU A 148 -19.33 8.94 -9.15
C GLU A 148 -19.58 7.64 -9.93
N GLU A 149 -20.16 7.75 -11.12
CA GLU A 149 -20.43 6.62 -12.02
C GLU A 149 -19.12 6.00 -12.51
N GLN A 150 -18.17 6.84 -12.93
CA GLN A 150 -16.83 6.39 -13.38
C GLN A 150 -16.05 5.73 -12.24
N ALA A 151 -16.13 6.29 -11.03
CA ALA A 151 -15.48 5.74 -9.85
C ALA A 151 -16.07 4.36 -9.51
N THR A 152 -17.39 4.20 -9.61
CA THR A 152 -18.09 2.92 -9.40
C THR A 152 -17.69 1.89 -10.46
N GLU A 153 -17.65 2.29 -11.74
CA GLU A 153 -17.22 1.42 -12.83
C GLU A 153 -15.77 0.95 -12.67
N GLU A 154 -14.85 1.86 -12.34
CA GLU A 154 -13.44 1.51 -12.11
C GLU A 154 -13.27 0.65 -10.84
N ALA A 155 -14.05 0.92 -9.78
CA ALA A 155 -14.04 0.11 -8.56
C ALA A 155 -14.52 -1.34 -8.80
N ASN A 156 -15.49 -1.54 -9.70
CA ASN A 156 -15.96 -2.87 -10.10
C ASN A 156 -14.89 -3.69 -10.85
N ARG A 157 -13.78 -3.07 -11.28
CA ARG A 157 -12.62 -3.76 -11.86
C ARG A 157 -11.60 -4.21 -10.81
N CYS A 158 -11.81 -3.90 -9.52
CA CYS A 158 -10.92 -4.30 -8.45
C CYS A 158 -10.92 -5.83 -8.26
N PHE A 159 -9.74 -6.44 -8.31
CA PHE A 159 -9.61 -7.89 -8.10
C PHE A 159 -9.67 -8.32 -6.63
N SER A 160 -9.74 -7.37 -5.69
CA SER A 160 -9.59 -7.65 -4.25
C SER A 160 -8.35 -8.51 -3.95
N CYS A 161 -7.22 -8.23 -4.63
CA CYS A 161 -6.03 -9.09 -4.59
C CYS A 161 -5.65 -9.47 -3.16
N GLY A 162 -5.60 -10.80 -2.96
CA GLY A 162 -5.89 -11.60 -1.77
C GLY A 162 -6.30 -10.91 -0.48
N THR A 163 -7.39 -10.19 -0.62
CA THR A 163 -8.38 -10.02 0.42
C THR A 163 -9.58 -10.92 0.09
N CYS A 164 -10.22 -11.53 1.10
CA CYS A 164 -11.46 -12.27 0.87
C CYS A 164 -12.59 -11.29 0.50
N ASN A 165 -13.28 -11.53 -0.62
CA ASN A 165 -14.37 -10.71 -1.12
C ASN A 165 -15.76 -11.35 -0.95
N ALA A 166 -15.88 -12.38 -0.12
CA ALA A 166 -17.13 -13.08 0.13
C ALA A 166 -17.75 -13.84 -1.05
N CYS A 167 -17.01 -14.17 -2.11
CA CYS A 167 -17.56 -14.78 -3.33
C CYS A 167 -18.14 -16.21 -3.20
N ASP A 168 -18.08 -16.86 -2.04
CA ASP A 168 -18.57 -18.22 -1.80
C ASP A 168 -17.91 -19.35 -2.60
N ASN A 169 -16.98 -19.07 -3.50
CA ASN A 169 -16.31 -20.10 -4.30
C ASN A 169 -15.71 -21.21 -3.41
N CYS A 170 -14.93 -20.84 -2.39
CA CYS A 170 -14.32 -21.80 -1.47
C CYS A 170 -15.36 -22.67 -0.75
N TYR A 171 -16.53 -22.11 -0.41
CA TYR A 171 -17.64 -22.82 0.20
C TYR A 171 -18.27 -23.83 -0.74
N LEU A 172 -18.49 -23.44 -2.00
CA LEU A 172 -19.16 -24.26 -3.01
C LEU A 172 -18.28 -25.42 -3.51
N VAL A 173 -16.98 -25.19 -3.67
CA VAL A 173 -16.06 -26.18 -4.26
C VAL A 173 -15.47 -27.16 -3.25
N CYS A 174 -15.76 -27.00 -1.96
CA CYS A 174 -15.20 -27.86 -0.93
C CYS A 174 -15.83 -29.26 -1.01
N PRO A 175 -15.08 -30.32 -1.37
CA PRO A 175 -15.65 -31.66 -1.56
C PRO A 175 -16.06 -32.32 -0.24
N GLU A 176 -15.41 -31.94 0.84
CA GLU A 176 -15.80 -32.22 2.21
C GLU A 176 -16.25 -30.87 2.79
N PRO A 177 -17.49 -30.68 3.27
CA PRO A 177 -18.06 -29.37 3.64
C PRO A 177 -17.39 -28.74 4.88
N CYS A 178 -16.09 -28.42 4.76
CA CYS A 178 -15.22 -27.92 5.80
C CYS A 178 -15.23 -26.40 5.83
N ILE A 179 -15.63 -25.73 4.75
CA ILE A 179 -15.82 -24.27 4.76
C ILE A 179 -17.22 -23.99 5.26
N VAL A 180 -17.34 -23.26 6.36
CA VAL A 180 -18.64 -22.84 6.90
C VAL A 180 -18.71 -21.33 6.93
N ARG A 181 -19.88 -20.76 6.61
CA ARG A 181 -20.12 -19.34 6.81
C ARG A 181 -20.14 -19.05 8.30
N SER A 182 -19.17 -18.30 8.79
CA SER A 182 -19.04 -17.97 10.21
C SER A 182 -18.79 -16.48 10.34
N VAL A 183 -19.52 -15.84 11.24
CA VAL A 183 -19.43 -14.40 11.48
C VAL A 183 -18.20 -14.02 12.32
N ARG A 184 -17.35 -14.98 12.71
CA ARG A 184 -16.22 -14.72 13.62
C ARG A 184 -14.84 -14.88 12.99
N SER A 185 -13.92 -14.06 13.52
CA SER A 185 -12.47 -13.94 13.33
C SER A 185 -11.94 -13.50 11.96
N ASN A 186 -12.70 -13.65 10.87
CA ASN A 186 -12.35 -13.06 9.56
C ASN A 186 -13.52 -12.37 8.85
N GLY A 187 -14.69 -12.37 9.49
CA GLY A 187 -15.91 -11.69 9.05
C GLY A 187 -16.77 -12.44 8.04
N LEU A 188 -16.38 -13.65 7.57
CA LEU A 188 -17.13 -14.36 6.52
C LEU A 188 -17.13 -15.90 6.61
N TYR A 189 -15.98 -16.58 6.75
CA TYR A 189 -15.88 -18.05 6.63
C TYR A 189 -14.93 -18.67 7.66
N LYS A 190 -15.30 -19.81 8.24
CA LYS A 190 -14.42 -20.65 9.07
C LYS A 190 -14.08 -21.93 8.30
N ILE A 191 -12.83 -22.40 8.42
CA ILE A 191 -12.42 -23.71 7.91
C ILE A 191 -12.40 -24.69 9.07
N LEU A 192 -13.22 -25.73 9.01
CA LEU A 192 -13.25 -26.86 9.94
C LEU A 192 -12.11 -27.82 9.59
N VAL A 193 -10.89 -27.44 9.95
CA VAL A 193 -9.69 -28.19 9.53
C VAL A 193 -9.60 -29.61 10.11
N ASP A 194 -10.36 -29.88 11.15
CA ASP A 194 -10.64 -31.19 11.74
C ASP A 194 -11.08 -32.22 10.71
N TYR A 195 -11.85 -31.73 9.73
CA TYR A 195 -12.47 -32.53 8.69
C TYR A 195 -11.75 -32.38 7.35
N CYS A 196 -10.96 -31.29 7.19
CA CYS A 196 -10.23 -31.00 5.97
C CYS A 196 -9.26 -32.13 5.60
N LYS A 197 -9.35 -32.60 4.35
CA LYS A 197 -8.46 -33.64 3.80
C LYS A 197 -7.25 -33.10 3.05
N GLY A 198 -7.06 -31.78 3.05
CA GLY A 198 -5.93 -31.14 2.37
C GLY A 198 -5.95 -31.22 0.84
N CYS A 199 -7.13 -31.34 0.21
CA CYS A 199 -7.25 -31.45 -1.26
C CYS A 199 -6.91 -30.16 -2.03
N ARG A 200 -6.88 -29.00 -1.35
CA ARG A 200 -6.52 -27.67 -1.88
C ARG A 200 -7.42 -27.10 -2.99
N VAL A 201 -8.55 -27.73 -3.30
CA VAL A 201 -9.50 -27.22 -4.31
C VAL A 201 -9.97 -25.79 -3.98
N CYS A 202 -10.26 -25.49 -2.72
CA CYS A 202 -10.66 -24.14 -2.32
C CYS A 202 -9.57 -23.07 -2.53
N ILE A 203 -8.29 -23.46 -2.51
CA ILE A 203 -7.15 -22.56 -2.75
C ILE A 203 -7.04 -22.28 -4.25
N GLU A 204 -7.10 -23.32 -5.07
CA GLU A 204 -7.04 -23.22 -6.54
C GLU A 204 -8.20 -22.38 -7.11
N GLU A 205 -9.39 -22.55 -6.53
CA GLU A 205 -10.60 -21.87 -6.97
C GLU A 205 -10.80 -20.48 -6.34
N CYS A 206 -9.86 -20.03 -5.50
CA CYS A 206 -9.91 -18.71 -4.88
C CYS A 206 -9.57 -17.62 -5.93
N PRO A 207 -10.51 -16.74 -6.31
CA PRO A 207 -10.22 -15.69 -7.29
C PRO A 207 -9.10 -14.77 -6.80
N THR A 208 -9.18 -14.37 -5.54
CA THR A 208 -8.30 -13.34 -4.99
C THR A 208 -6.95 -13.88 -4.57
N GLY A 209 -6.77 -15.21 -4.46
CA GLY A 209 -5.53 -15.80 -3.96
C GLY A 209 -5.31 -15.59 -2.46
N CYS A 210 -6.37 -15.30 -1.70
CA CYS A 210 -6.29 -15.07 -0.25
C CYS A 210 -6.20 -16.35 0.59
N LEU A 211 -6.23 -17.53 -0.04
CA LEU A 211 -6.07 -18.82 0.62
C LEU A 211 -4.68 -19.39 0.28
N GLU A 212 -4.05 -20.10 1.21
CA GLU A 212 -2.81 -20.85 0.97
C GLU A 212 -2.88 -22.21 1.65
N GLY A 213 -1.87 -23.05 1.53
CA GLY A 213 -1.80 -24.33 2.24
C GLY A 213 -0.76 -24.23 3.33
N VAL A 214 -1.04 -24.77 4.52
CA VAL A 214 -0.03 -24.98 5.56
C VAL A 214 0.22 -26.47 5.78
N PRO A 215 1.47 -26.88 6.08
CA PRO A 215 1.76 -28.23 6.53
C PRO A 215 0.97 -28.60 7.79
N GLU A 216 0.52 -29.85 7.87
CA GLU A 216 -0.23 -30.36 9.02
C GLU A 216 0.60 -30.41 10.31
N LEU A 217 1.93 -30.51 10.20
CA LEU A 217 2.82 -30.65 11.35
C LEU A 217 3.21 -29.31 11.99
N ASP A 218 2.84 -28.18 11.39
CA ASP A 218 3.17 -26.83 11.89
C ASP A 218 2.19 -26.35 12.99
N PHE A 219 1.36 -27.24 13.55
CA PHE A 219 0.38 -26.92 14.60
C PHE A 219 0.87 -27.35 16.00
N ASP A 220 1.09 -26.39 16.91
CA ASP A 220 1.77 -26.55 18.22
C ASP A 220 1.07 -27.40 19.30
N THR A 221 -0.14 -27.92 19.10
CA THR A 221 -0.96 -28.46 20.23
C THR A 221 -1.55 -29.85 20.04
N GLY A 222 -1.06 -30.68 19.12
CA GLY A 222 -1.53 -32.08 19.02
C GLY A 222 -3.04 -32.20 18.82
N VAL A 223 -3.58 -31.40 17.88
CA VAL A 223 -4.99 -31.25 17.48
C VAL A 223 -5.73 -30.05 18.11
N VAL A 224 -5.34 -28.82 17.70
CA VAL A 224 -6.20 -27.63 17.48
C VAL A 224 -5.49 -26.80 16.38
N ARG A 225 -5.80 -26.84 15.09
CA ARG A 225 -7.02 -26.63 14.29
C ARG A 225 -7.31 -25.14 13.97
N MET A 226 -6.97 -24.71 12.75
CA MET A 226 -7.03 -23.33 12.22
C MET A 226 -8.40 -22.68 12.43
N ASP A 227 -8.45 -21.56 13.16
CA ASP A 227 -9.69 -20.80 13.31
C ASP A 227 -9.97 -19.85 12.12
N THR A 228 -8.93 -19.40 11.42
CA THR A 228 -9.08 -18.64 10.16
C THR A 228 -7.88 -18.88 9.26
N ALA A 229 -8.19 -19.30 8.06
CA ALA A 229 -7.22 -19.65 7.05
C ALA A 229 -6.81 -18.40 6.28
N PHE A 230 -5.59 -17.93 6.55
CA PHE A 230 -4.68 -17.20 5.66
C PHE A 230 -4.81 -15.70 5.48
N ALA A 231 -4.00 -14.99 6.24
CA ALA A 231 -3.61 -13.66 5.87
C ALA A 231 -2.09 -13.59 6.02
N ILE A 232 -1.40 -12.97 5.06
CA ILE A 232 0.07 -12.84 5.03
C ILE A 232 0.60 -12.26 6.37
N THR A 233 -0.27 -11.56 7.09
CA THR A 233 -0.06 -11.14 8.48
C THR A 233 -1.22 -11.54 9.39
N PRO A 234 -0.99 -11.96 10.65
CA PRO A 234 -2.06 -12.21 11.63
C PRO A 234 -3.07 -11.06 11.70
N GLY A 235 -4.35 -11.35 11.43
CA GLY A 235 -5.45 -10.38 11.53
C GLY A 235 -5.71 -9.50 10.30
N LEU A 236 -5.14 -9.78 9.13
CA LEU A 236 -5.54 -9.12 7.87
C LEU A 236 -6.95 -9.58 7.42
N HIS A 237 -7.35 -10.76 7.87
CA HIS A 237 -8.72 -11.22 7.81
C HIS A 237 -9.74 -10.29 8.49
N GLY A 238 -10.71 -9.81 7.71
CA GLY A 238 -11.89 -9.15 8.25
C GLY A 238 -11.71 -7.69 8.64
N ARG A 239 -10.51 -7.18 8.94
CA ARG A 239 -10.34 -5.75 9.29
C ARG A 239 -10.64 -4.83 8.11
N GLN A 240 -10.00 -5.05 6.96
CA GLN A 240 -10.31 -4.28 5.75
C GLN A 240 -11.71 -4.60 5.21
N ALA A 241 -12.14 -5.86 5.22
CA ALA A 241 -13.48 -6.22 4.74
C ALA A 241 -14.60 -5.59 5.60
N GLU A 242 -14.44 -5.54 6.92
CA GLU A 242 -15.38 -4.86 7.83
C GLU A 242 -15.32 -3.34 7.68
N GLU A 243 -14.12 -2.75 7.54
CA GLU A 243 -13.98 -1.32 7.26
C GLU A 243 -14.58 -0.93 5.90
N LEU A 244 -14.42 -1.78 4.88
CA LEU A 244 -15.00 -1.61 3.54
C LEU A 244 -16.52 -1.81 3.56
N ARG A 245 -17.04 -2.78 4.33
CA ARG A 245 -18.49 -2.93 4.53
C ARG A 245 -19.13 -1.72 5.17
N ARG A 246 -18.43 -1.07 6.10
CA ARG A 246 -18.87 0.17 6.77
C ARG A 246 -18.54 1.42 5.96
N LEU A 247 -17.86 1.31 4.83
CA LEU A 247 -17.48 2.46 4.01
C LEU A 247 -18.68 3.25 3.48
N PRO A 248 -19.80 2.60 3.05
CA PRO A 248 -21.03 3.31 2.69
C PRO A 248 -21.65 4.10 3.86
N ASP A 249 -21.43 3.64 5.11
CA ASP A 249 -21.94 4.28 6.32
C ASP A 249 -21.01 5.39 6.84
N LYS A 250 -19.79 5.50 6.30
CA LYS A 250 -18.86 6.57 6.66
C LYS A 250 -19.23 7.82 5.89
N ALA A 251 -19.33 8.94 6.61
CA ALA A 251 -19.44 10.24 5.96
C ALA A 251 -18.29 10.41 4.95
N PRO A 252 -18.57 10.89 3.73
CA PRO A 252 -17.50 11.24 2.80
C PRO A 252 -16.55 12.19 3.51
N LYS A 253 -15.24 12.05 3.23
CA LYS A 253 -14.28 13.02 3.74
C LYS A 253 -14.72 14.39 3.25
N ASP A 254 -14.90 15.31 4.18
CA ASP A 254 -15.21 16.68 3.85
C ASP A 254 -13.95 17.30 3.25
N ILE A 255 -13.82 17.24 1.93
CA ILE A 255 -12.64 17.69 1.20
C ILE A 255 -12.70 19.20 0.94
N GLU A 256 -13.89 19.81 1.07
CA GLU A 256 -14.11 21.23 0.81
C GLU A 256 -13.66 22.09 2.00
N ASN A 257 -13.84 21.62 3.23
CA ASN A 257 -13.33 22.31 4.43
C ASN A 257 -11.81 22.19 4.65
N TRP A 258 -11.07 21.56 3.73
CA TRP A 258 -9.60 21.48 3.77
C TRP A 258 -8.89 22.37 2.74
N ARG A 259 -9.64 23.14 1.95
CA ARG A 259 -9.11 24.20 1.07
C ARG A 259 -9.01 25.52 1.81
#